data_AF-A0AAN6VCG3-F1
#
_entry.id   AF-A0AAN6VCG3-F1
#
_cell.length_a   1.000
_cell.length_b   1.000
_cell.length_c   1.000
_cell.angle_alpha   90.00
_cell.angle_beta   90.00
_cell.angle_gamma   90.00
#
_symmetry.space_group_name_H-M   'P 1'
#
loop_
_entity.id
_entity.type
_entity.pdbx_description
1 polymer ?
#
loop_
_entity_poly.entity_id
_entity_poly.type
_entity_poly.pdbx_seq_one_letter_code
_entity_poly.pdbx_strand_id
1 'polypeptide(L)'
;MHFSTLLTLAAASLASASTIPAVEQRQEGPGECDLSCRPGQFCCYNRGDKDVLMVCNSLSRFVLSAECGSVGCCSKRGPADSVFCIC
;
A
#
# COMPACT_ATOMS: atom_id res chain seq x y z
N MET A 1 55.63 4.68 38.18
CA MET A 1 54.65 5.76 37.91
C MET A 1 54.69 6.05 36.43
N HIS A 2 53.65 5.70 35.67
CA HIS A 2 53.17 6.45 34.51
C HIS A 2 51.82 5.87 34.09
N PHE A 3 50.79 6.68 34.30
CA PHE A 3 49.42 6.50 33.84
C PHE A 3 49.37 6.79 32.34
N SER A 4 48.58 6.05 31.57
CA SER A 4 48.04 6.51 30.29
C SER A 4 46.75 5.77 29.97
N THR A 5 45.68 6.31 30.52
CA THR A 5 44.28 6.08 30.14
C THR A 5 44.06 6.60 28.72
N LEU A 6 43.65 5.73 27.79
CA LEU A 6 43.14 6.14 26.49
C LEU A 6 41.63 5.86 26.44
N LEU A 7 40.87 6.95 26.61
CA LEU A 7 39.42 7.04 26.41
C LEU A 7 39.11 6.80 24.92
N THR A 8 38.39 5.73 24.58
CA THR A 8 37.85 5.56 23.23
C THR A 8 36.52 6.29 23.11
N LEU A 9 36.46 7.21 22.15
CA LEU A 9 35.31 8.05 21.80
C LEU A 9 34.07 7.21 21.45
N ALA A 10 32.93 7.57 22.02
CA ALA A 10 31.63 7.06 21.61
C ALA A 10 31.28 7.60 20.21
N ALA A 11 31.05 6.71 19.25
CA ALA A 11 30.52 7.06 17.93
C ALA A 11 29.02 7.36 18.07
N ALA A 12 28.63 8.62 17.91
CA ALA A 12 27.23 9.01 17.82
C ALA A 12 26.69 8.64 16.43
N SER A 13 25.86 7.60 16.36
CA SER A 13 25.12 7.24 15.16
C SER A 13 23.98 8.23 14.93
N LEU A 14 24.09 9.06 13.89
CA LEU A 14 23.02 9.94 13.41
C LEU A 14 21.88 9.09 12.83
N ALA A 15 20.79 8.94 13.58
CA ALA A 15 19.55 8.41 13.05
C ALA A 15 18.98 9.44 12.05
N SER A 16 18.95 9.07 10.77
CA SER A 16 18.31 9.87 9.73
C SER A 16 16.80 9.68 9.86
N ALA A 17 16.14 10.54 10.64
CA ALA A 17 14.69 10.58 10.71
C ALA A 17 14.16 11.33 9.48
N SER A 18 13.85 10.59 8.41
CA SER A 18 13.12 11.13 7.26
C SER A 18 11.63 11.16 7.60
N THR A 19 11.16 12.24 8.19
CA THR A 19 9.72 12.54 8.26
C THR A 19 9.23 12.92 6.87
N ILE A 20 8.81 11.92 6.10
CA ILE A 20 8.03 12.15 4.89
C ILE A 20 6.58 12.36 5.35
N PRO A 21 5.95 13.51 5.06
CA PRO A 21 4.52 13.66 5.27
C PRO A 21 3.81 12.66 4.37
N ALA A 22 2.96 11.81 4.97
CA ALA A 22 2.04 10.93 4.26
C ALA A 22 1.01 11.79 3.51
N VAL A 23 1.44 12.34 2.38
CA VAL A 23 0.53 12.85 1.36
C VAL A 23 -0.03 11.61 0.68
N GLU A 24 -1.31 11.37 0.93
CA GLU A 24 -2.16 10.44 0.18
C GLU A 24 -2.19 10.85 -1.30
N GLN A 25 -1.11 10.55 -2.02
CA GLN A 25 -1.11 10.67 -3.47
C GLN A 25 -2.01 9.56 -4.01
N ARG A 26 -3.19 9.95 -4.50
CA ARG A 26 -3.97 9.16 -5.44
C ARG A 26 -3.04 8.75 -6.59
N GLN A 27 -2.62 7.49 -6.58
CA GLN A 27 -1.84 6.92 -7.67
C GLN A 27 -2.79 6.68 -8.85
N GLU A 28 -2.79 7.59 -9.81
CA GLU A 28 -3.15 7.26 -11.19
C GLU A 28 -2.05 6.37 -11.76
N GLY A 29 -2.29 5.07 -11.71
CA GLY A 29 -1.35 4.00 -12.07
C GLY A 29 -2.01 2.66 -11.82
N PRO A 30 -1.45 1.54 -12.32
CA PRO A 30 -2.09 0.22 -12.19
C PRO A 30 -2.43 0.01 -10.73
N GLY A 31 -3.74 -0.01 -10.42
CA GLY A 31 -4.23 0.00 -9.05
C GLY A 31 -3.57 -1.11 -8.23
N GLU A 32 -3.58 -0.96 -6.91
CA GLU A 32 -2.99 -1.81 -5.85
C GLU A 32 -3.27 -3.34 -5.93
N CYS A 33 -3.86 -3.81 -7.02
CA CYS A 33 -3.89 -5.18 -7.47
C CYS A 33 -2.46 -5.62 -7.89
N ASP A 34 -1.64 -6.00 -6.93
CA ASP A 34 -0.34 -6.64 -7.17
C ASP A 34 -0.48 -7.83 -8.15
N LEU A 35 0.58 -8.14 -8.90
CA LEU A 35 0.60 -9.22 -9.89
C LEU A 35 0.30 -10.59 -9.26
N SER A 36 0.53 -10.74 -7.96
CA SER A 36 0.23 -11.94 -7.20
C SER A 36 -0.81 -11.66 -6.12
N CYS A 37 -1.84 -12.48 -6.06
CA CYS A 37 -2.92 -12.35 -5.09
C CYS A 37 -3.32 -13.70 -4.50
N ARG A 38 -3.98 -13.66 -3.33
CA ARG A 38 -4.55 -14.86 -2.70
C ARG A 38 -6.00 -15.04 -3.13
N PRO A 39 -6.45 -16.25 -3.51
CA PRO A 39 -7.85 -16.49 -3.87
C PRO A 39 -8.80 -15.92 -2.81
N GLY A 40 -9.79 -15.14 -3.25
CA GLY A 40 -10.74 -14.44 -2.36
C GLY A 40 -10.28 -13.07 -1.85
N GLN A 41 -9.07 -12.62 -2.19
CA GLN A 41 -8.64 -11.24 -1.95
C GLN A 41 -9.32 -10.28 -2.94
N PHE A 42 -9.61 -9.06 -2.49
CA PHE A 42 -10.22 -8.02 -3.30
C PHE A 42 -9.30 -6.80 -3.42
N CYS A 43 -9.40 -6.07 -4.53
CA CYS A 43 -8.69 -4.80 -4.72
C CYS A 43 -9.54 -3.82 -5.54
N CYS A 44 -9.29 -2.52 -5.31
CA CYS A 44 -9.76 -1.45 -6.18
C CYS A 44 -8.76 -1.24 -7.30
N TYR A 45 -9.25 -1.18 -8.53
CA TYR A 45 -8.45 -0.85 -9.69
C TYR A 45 -9.06 0.36 -10.39
N ASN A 46 -8.25 1.39 -10.62
CA ASN A 46 -8.67 2.52 -11.42
C ASN A 46 -8.43 2.22 -12.91
N ARG A 47 -9.49 2.28 -13.72
CA ARG A 47 -9.48 2.05 -15.16
C ARG A 47 -9.78 3.36 -15.90
N GLY A 48 -8.94 4.37 -15.67
CA GLY A 48 -9.13 5.71 -16.21
C GLY A 48 -10.21 6.45 -15.44
N ASP A 49 -11.33 6.76 -16.10
CA ASP A 49 -12.41 7.55 -15.49
C ASP A 49 -13.32 6.74 -14.54
N LYS A 50 -13.06 5.44 -14.41
CA LYS A 50 -13.87 4.53 -13.62
C LYS A 50 -13.05 3.74 -12.62
N ASP A 51 -13.59 3.53 -11.44
CA ASP A 51 -13.09 2.53 -10.51
C ASP A 51 -13.82 1.20 -10.73
N VAL A 52 -13.05 0.11 -10.61
CA VAL A 52 -13.57 -1.25 -10.65
C VAL A 52 -13.07 -2.05 -9.45
N LEU A 53 -13.90 -2.98 -9.01
CA LEU A 53 -13.58 -3.94 -7.97
C LEU A 53 -13.12 -5.23 -8.66
N MET A 54 -11.90 -5.66 -8.33
CA MET A 54 -11.35 -6.91 -8.81
C MET A 54 -11.29 -7.93 -7.66
N VAL A 55 -11.47 -9.20 -8.01
CA VAL A 55 -11.35 -10.34 -7.10
C VAL A 55 -10.26 -11.28 -7.60
N CYS A 56 -9.47 -11.79 -6.67
CA CYS A 56 -8.49 -12.80 -6.99
C CYS A 56 -9.15 -14.18 -7.13
N ASN A 57 -8.97 -14.82 -8.29
CA ASN A 57 -9.48 -16.16 -8.55
C ASN A 57 -8.51 -17.26 -8.03
N SER A 58 -8.89 -18.53 -8.22
CA SER A 58 -8.08 -19.70 -7.82
C SER A 58 -6.75 -19.84 -8.57
N LEU A 59 -6.57 -19.13 -9.68
CA LEU A 59 -5.32 -19.09 -10.45
C LEU A 59 -4.39 -17.95 -10.00
N SER A 60 -4.68 -17.32 -8.86
CA SER A 60 -3.96 -16.15 -8.34
C SER A 60 -3.92 -14.99 -9.34
N ARG A 61 -5.02 -14.80 -10.08
CA ARG A 61 -5.18 -13.67 -11.00
C ARG A 61 -6.36 -12.81 -10.57
N PHE A 62 -6.15 -11.50 -10.56
CA PHE A 62 -7.25 -10.57 -10.44
C PHE A 62 -8.13 -10.61 -11.68
N VAL A 63 -9.41 -10.84 -11.47
CA VAL A 63 -10.45 -10.76 -12.48
C VAL A 63 -11.46 -9.70 -12.06
N LEU A 64 -12.08 -9.06 -13.05
CA LEU A 64 -13.12 -8.08 -12.80
C LEU A 64 -14.29 -8.74 -12.04
N SER A 65 -14.68 -8.14 -10.92
CA SER A 65 -15.85 -8.55 -10.13
C SER A 65 -17.01 -7.60 -10.34
N ALA A 66 -16.75 -6.28 -10.23
CA ALA A 66 -17.76 -5.24 -10.42
C ALA A 66 -17.15 -3.95 -10.98
N GLU A 67 -17.94 -3.17 -11.71
CA GLU A 67 -17.61 -1.77 -12.04
C GLU A 67 -18.25 -0.86 -11.00
N CYS A 68 -17.46 -0.10 -10.24
CA CYS A 68 -17.97 0.75 -9.16
C CYS A 68 -18.51 2.10 -9.66
N GLY A 69 -18.17 2.51 -10.88
CA GLY A 69 -18.57 3.81 -11.44
C GLY A 69 -17.39 4.76 -11.49
N SER A 70 -17.61 6.04 -11.19
CA SER A 70 -16.58 7.09 -11.28
C SER A 70 -15.41 6.87 -10.31
N VAL A 71 -14.29 7.53 -10.59
CA VAL A 71 -13.13 7.54 -9.68
C VAL A 71 -13.52 7.99 -8.27
N GLY A 72 -13.15 7.21 -7.26
CA GLY A 72 -13.50 7.41 -5.85
C GLY A 72 -14.68 6.55 -5.37
N CYS A 73 -15.38 5.86 -6.26
CA CYS A 73 -16.47 4.96 -5.90
C CYS A 73 -15.99 3.61 -5.34
N CYS A 74 -14.71 3.26 -5.47
CA CYS A 74 -14.18 2.03 -4.86
C CYS A 74 -13.43 2.36 -3.56
N SER A 75 -13.79 1.69 -2.47
CA SER A 75 -13.17 1.91 -1.16
C SER A 75 -12.94 0.61 -0.41
N LYS A 76 -11.73 0.47 0.16
CA LYS A 76 -11.42 -0.51 1.20
C LYS A 76 -12.02 0.00 2.51
N ARG A 77 -13.14 -0.58 2.95
CA ARG A 77 -13.83 -0.11 4.17
C ARG A 77 -14.34 -1.28 5.00
N GLY A 78 -13.64 -1.63 6.07
CA GLY A 78 -14.04 -2.70 6.99
C GLY A 78 -12.87 -3.57 7.44
N PRO A 79 -13.11 -4.54 8.33
CA PRO A 79 -12.09 -5.50 8.73
C PRO A 79 -11.75 -6.45 7.57
N ALA A 80 -10.52 -6.96 7.56
CA ALA A 80 -10.06 -8.03 6.68
C ALA A 80 -10.12 -7.73 5.17
N ASP A 81 -9.46 -6.66 4.72
CA ASP A 81 -9.22 -6.39 3.29
C ASP A 81 -10.49 -6.34 2.41
N SER A 82 -11.63 -6.01 3.03
CA SER A 82 -12.92 -5.93 2.37
C SER A 82 -13.02 -4.66 1.52
N VAL A 83 -13.43 -4.83 0.25
CA VAL A 83 -13.57 -3.74 -0.72
C VAL A 83 -15.03 -3.60 -1.10
N PHE A 84 -15.50 -2.35 -1.17
CA PHE A 84 -16.89 -2.03 -1.50
C PHE A 84 -16.95 -0.94 -2.57
N CYS A 85 -17.93 -1.04 -3.46
CA CYS A 85 -18.31 0.06 -4.32
C CYS A 85 -19.29 0.96 -3.55
N ILE A 86 -18.83 2.13 -3.10
CA ILE A 86 -19.62 3.11 -2.37
C ILE A 86 -19.34 4.49 -2.96
N CYS A 87 -20.39 5.09 -3.52
CA CYS A 87 -20.57 6.51 -3.75
C CYS A 87 -22.04 6.85 -3.42
#